data_AF-A0A377TYW3-F1
#
_entry.id   AF-A0A377TYW3-F1
#
_cell.length_a   1.000
_cell.length_b   1.000
_cell.length_c   1.000
_cell.angle_alpha   90.00
_cell.angle_beta   90.00
_cell.angle_gamma   90.00
#
_symmetry.space_group_name_H-M   'P 1'
#
loop_
_entity.id
_entity.type
_entity.pdbx_description
1 polymer ?
#
loop_
_entity_poly.entity_id
_entity_poly.type
_entity_poly.pdbx_seq_one_letter_code
_entity_poly.pdbx_strand_id
1 'polypeptide(L)'
;MTEHLGFGLTASLSFEHPYPFARRLSTLDHLTKGRVGWNIVTSYLESGARNIGQQTQTDHDTRYDYADEYLQVIYKLLEGSWEDGAVLRDRERKIFSDPRKIHPINHQGQFFSVPGIHLCEPSPQRTPVLYQAGASSRGKQFAAGHAECVFVAAPSKVLLKKTVADIRRRAAEAGRDPHSILIFNLQTVIVGDTDREAQAKWQEYKQYVSYEGALALLSGLDGDRFSASISRIRC
;
A
#
# COMPACT_ATOMS: atom_id res chain seq x y z
N MET A 1 17.39 9.35 13.16
CA MET A 1 16.23 9.75 13.98
C MET A 1 15.58 10.97 13.34
N THR A 2 14.25 11.10 13.35
CA THR A 2 13.50 12.17 12.68
C THR A 2 12.28 12.59 13.52
N GLU A 3 11.81 13.83 13.32
CA GLU A 3 10.62 14.38 14.00
C GLU A 3 9.39 14.42 13.08
N HIS A 4 9.50 14.99 11.88
CA HIS A 4 8.35 15.19 10.98
C HIS A 4 8.29 14.25 9.77
N LEU A 5 9.36 13.49 9.49
CA LEU A 5 9.41 12.62 8.32
C LEU A 5 8.38 11.48 8.41
N GLY A 6 7.52 11.35 7.40
CA GLY A 6 6.61 10.22 7.26
C GLY A 6 7.29 8.96 6.74
N PHE A 7 6.76 7.78 7.08
CA PHE A 7 7.29 6.49 6.68
C PHE A 7 6.24 5.68 5.91
N GLY A 8 6.40 5.59 4.60
CA GLY A 8 5.57 4.73 3.75
C GLY A 8 6.11 3.30 3.74
N LEU A 9 5.36 2.34 4.26
CA LEU A 9 5.70 0.91 4.17
C LEU A 9 4.89 0.23 3.06
N THR A 10 5.57 -0.59 2.26
CA THR A 10 4.87 -1.49 1.33
C THR A 10 4.64 -2.82 2.05
N ALA A 11 3.38 -3.22 2.18
CA ALA A 11 3.00 -4.50 2.77
C ALA A 11 1.94 -5.17 1.90
N SER A 12 2.20 -6.42 1.54
CA SER A 12 1.29 -7.20 0.73
C SER A 12 0.20 -7.85 1.57
N LEU A 13 -1.03 -7.81 1.04
CA LEU A 13 -2.18 -8.48 1.61
C LEU A 13 -2.07 -10.02 1.56
N SER A 14 -1.28 -10.55 0.63
CA SER A 14 -1.30 -11.98 0.28
C SER A 14 -0.56 -12.89 1.26
N PHE A 15 0.26 -12.33 2.15
CA PHE A 15 1.24 -13.11 2.94
C PHE A 15 1.02 -13.07 4.45
N GLU A 16 0.18 -12.17 4.95
CA GLU A 16 -0.04 -11.97 6.38
C GLU A 16 -1.53 -11.80 6.65
N HIS A 17 -2.07 -12.55 7.61
CA HIS A 17 -3.46 -12.41 8.03
C HIS A 17 -3.74 -10.98 8.55
N PRO A 18 -4.93 -10.38 8.31
CA PRO A 18 -5.21 -8.98 8.68
C PRO A 18 -5.06 -8.70 10.18
N TYR A 19 -5.37 -9.67 11.04
CA TYR A 19 -5.31 -9.48 12.49
C TYR A 19 -3.90 -9.16 13.06
N PRO A 20 -2.86 -9.99 12.83
CA PRO A 20 -1.49 -9.63 13.25
C PRO A 20 -0.95 -8.39 12.52
N PHE A 21 -1.36 -8.15 11.27
CA PHE A 21 -0.95 -6.97 10.51
C PHE A 21 -1.53 -5.68 11.09
N ALA A 22 -2.81 -5.66 11.48
CA ALA A 22 -3.45 -4.53 12.17
C ALA A 22 -2.68 -4.12 13.43
N ARG A 23 -2.22 -5.10 14.23
CA ARG A 23 -1.38 -4.85 15.41
C ARG A 23 -0.07 -4.18 15.03
N ARG A 24 0.60 -4.63 13.96
CA ARG A 24 1.85 -4.03 13.47
C ARG A 24 1.65 -2.60 13.01
N LEU A 25 0.57 -2.32 12.28
CA LEU A 25 0.21 -0.96 11.87
C LEU A 25 -0.01 -0.05 13.07
N SER A 26 -0.88 -0.41 14.02
CA SER A 26 -1.13 0.40 15.22
C SER A 26 0.13 0.59 16.05
N THR A 27 0.97 -0.44 16.17
CA THR A 27 2.24 -0.34 16.90
C THR A 27 3.17 0.68 16.24
N LEU A 28 3.33 0.63 14.92
CA LEU A 28 4.13 1.61 14.19
C LEU A 28 3.51 3.01 14.27
N ASP A 29 2.20 3.12 14.23
CA ASP A 29 1.51 4.40 14.32
C ASP A 29 1.73 5.06 15.70
N HIS A 30 1.64 4.29 16.78
CA HIS A 30 2.00 4.73 18.14
C HIS A 30 3.49 5.12 18.24
N LEU A 31 4.40 4.26 17.77
CA LEU A 31 5.85 4.51 17.86
C LEU A 31 6.30 5.71 17.03
N THR A 32 5.67 5.93 15.89
CA THR A 32 5.98 7.05 15.00
C THR A 32 5.21 8.31 15.35
N LYS A 33 4.25 8.24 16.29
CA LYS A 33 3.32 9.33 16.65
C LYS A 33 2.50 9.82 15.45
N GLY A 34 1.90 8.89 14.70
CA GLY A 34 1.02 9.25 13.60
C GLY A 34 1.75 9.64 12.32
N ARG A 35 2.85 8.97 11.98
CA ARG A 35 3.66 9.29 10.79
C ARG A 35 3.82 8.11 9.85
N VAL A 36 2.96 7.11 9.94
CA VAL A 36 3.08 5.90 9.12
C VAL A 36 2.06 5.95 7.98
N GLY A 37 2.51 5.55 6.80
CA GLY A 37 1.67 5.34 5.62
C GLY A 37 1.80 3.89 5.17
N TRP A 38 0.73 3.34 4.62
CA TRP A 38 0.69 1.97 4.12
C TRP A 38 0.40 1.95 2.63
N ASN A 39 1.37 1.49 1.84
CA ASN A 39 1.20 1.15 0.43
C ASN A 39 0.64 -0.27 0.29
N ILE A 40 -0.64 -0.33 -0.08
CA ILE A 40 -1.42 -1.56 -0.23
C ILE A 40 -1.06 -2.23 -1.55
N VAL A 41 -0.54 -3.46 -1.48
CA VAL A 41 -0.18 -4.24 -2.68
C VAL A 41 -0.79 -5.64 -2.64
N THR A 42 -1.38 -6.08 -3.75
CA THR A 42 -2.04 -7.39 -3.89
C THR A 42 -1.09 -8.50 -4.35
N SER A 43 0.22 -8.23 -4.39
CA SER A 43 1.31 -9.10 -4.90
C SER A 43 1.11 -9.66 -6.31
N TYR A 44 2.15 -9.57 -7.14
CA TYR A 44 2.12 -10.04 -8.53
C TYR A 44 3.17 -11.11 -8.86
N LEU A 45 4.16 -11.36 -7.99
CA LEU A 45 5.23 -12.35 -8.24
C LEU A 45 4.83 -13.76 -7.81
N GLU A 46 4.94 -14.72 -8.73
CA GLU A 46 4.58 -16.13 -8.49
C GLU A 46 5.50 -16.80 -7.46
N SER A 47 6.78 -16.42 -7.44
CA SER A 47 7.75 -16.93 -6.47
C SER A 47 7.36 -16.62 -5.02
N GLY A 48 6.73 -15.47 -4.77
CA GLY A 48 6.23 -15.11 -3.45
C GLY A 48 5.11 -16.05 -2.99
N ALA A 49 4.15 -16.34 -3.86
CA ALA A 49 3.06 -17.27 -3.58
C ALA A 49 3.59 -18.68 -3.29
N ARG A 50 4.51 -19.20 -4.12
CA ARG A 50 5.10 -20.53 -3.92
C ARG A 50 5.83 -20.66 -2.58
N ASN A 51 6.61 -19.64 -2.20
CA ASN A 51 7.41 -19.67 -0.97
C ASN A 51 6.60 -19.58 0.33
N ILE A 52 5.33 -19.19 0.26
CA ILE A 52 4.40 -19.22 1.40
C ILE A 52 3.39 -20.36 1.33
N GLY A 53 3.62 -21.34 0.43
CA GLY A 53 2.81 -22.54 0.31
C GLY A 53 1.52 -22.39 -0.51
N GLN A 54 1.33 -21.28 -1.22
CA GLN A 54 0.24 -21.15 -2.19
C GLN A 54 0.66 -21.81 -3.51
N GLN A 55 -0.13 -22.79 -3.99
CA GLN A 55 0.23 -23.60 -5.16
C GLN A 55 0.18 -22.83 -6.48
N THR A 56 -0.70 -21.84 -6.57
CA THR A 56 -0.87 -20.97 -7.74
C THR A 56 -1.35 -19.60 -7.29
N GLN A 57 -1.03 -18.57 -8.06
CA GLN A 57 -1.63 -17.27 -7.82
C GLN A 57 -3.13 -17.32 -8.11
N THR A 58 -3.94 -16.76 -7.21
CA THR A 58 -5.37 -16.51 -7.42
C THR A 58 -5.59 -15.63 -8.66
N ASP A 59 -6.74 -15.78 -9.31
CA ASP A 59 -7.14 -14.92 -10.43
C ASP A 59 -7.04 -13.43 -10.08
N HIS A 60 -6.67 -12.59 -11.05
CA HIS A 60 -6.39 -11.16 -10.82
C HIS A 60 -7.57 -10.42 -10.17
N ASP A 61 -8.81 -10.71 -10.57
CA ASP A 61 -9.98 -10.00 -10.03
C ASP A 61 -10.35 -10.53 -8.64
N THR A 62 -10.22 -11.84 -8.41
CA THR A 62 -10.38 -12.45 -7.09
C THR A 62 -9.39 -11.89 -6.06
N ARG A 63 -8.18 -11.48 -6.47
CA ARG A 63 -7.23 -10.82 -5.56
C ARG A 63 -7.74 -9.50 -5.03
N TYR A 64 -8.51 -8.76 -5.82
CA TYR A 64 -9.06 -7.50 -5.36
C TYR A 64 -10.32 -7.69 -4.50
N ASP A 65 -11.09 -8.75 -4.71
CA ASP A 65 -12.19 -9.12 -3.80
C ASP A 65 -11.64 -9.53 -2.42
N TYR A 66 -10.56 -10.32 -2.44
CA TYR A 66 -9.77 -10.61 -1.23
C TYR A 66 -9.25 -9.33 -0.58
N ALA A 67 -8.74 -8.39 -1.37
CA ALA A 67 -8.22 -7.12 -0.87
C ALA A 67 -9.31 -6.25 -0.23
N ASP A 68 -10.49 -6.19 -0.85
CA ASP A 68 -11.64 -5.44 -0.33
C ASP A 68 -12.05 -6.00 1.04
N GLU A 69 -12.18 -7.33 1.18
CA GLU A 69 -12.51 -7.95 2.47
C GLU A 69 -11.38 -7.76 3.51
N TYR A 70 -10.11 -7.84 3.09
CA TYR A 70 -8.97 -7.60 3.96
C TYR A 70 -9.06 -6.19 4.57
N LEU A 71 -9.30 -5.17 3.76
CA LEU A 71 -9.43 -3.79 4.23
C LEU A 71 -10.66 -3.61 5.12
N GLN A 72 -11.77 -4.27 4.82
CA GLN A 72 -12.92 -4.27 5.73
C GLN A 72 -12.57 -4.81 7.13
N VAL A 73 -11.79 -5.89 7.22
CA VAL A 73 -11.30 -6.40 8.52
C VAL A 73 -10.40 -5.36 9.20
N ILE A 74 -9.44 -4.77 8.47
CA ILE A 74 -8.53 -3.75 9.01
C ILE A 74 -9.31 -2.55 9.55
N TYR A 75 -10.24 -1.97 8.77
CA TYR A 75 -11.03 -0.83 9.20
C TYR A 75 -11.89 -1.15 10.42
N LYS A 76 -12.53 -2.32 10.47
CA LYS A 76 -13.30 -2.73 11.64
C LYS A 76 -12.41 -2.81 12.89
N LEU A 77 -11.18 -3.33 12.78
CA LEU A 77 -10.23 -3.41 13.90
C LEU A 77 -9.75 -2.02 14.34
N LEU A 78 -9.27 -1.19 13.41
CA LEU A 78 -8.62 0.10 13.72
C LEU A 78 -9.61 1.20 14.12
N GLU A 79 -10.78 1.24 13.48
CA GLU A 79 -11.78 2.29 13.68
C GLU A 79 -12.90 1.86 14.63
N GLY A 80 -13.37 0.60 14.52
CA GLY A 80 -14.61 0.16 15.15
C GLY A 80 -14.44 -0.58 16.48
N SER A 81 -13.30 -1.25 16.71
CA SER A 81 -13.17 -2.13 17.88
C SER A 81 -12.98 -1.38 19.20
N TRP A 82 -12.42 -0.17 19.17
CA TRP A 82 -12.22 0.65 20.37
C TRP A 82 -12.76 2.05 20.12
N GLU A 83 -13.72 2.50 20.93
CA GLU A 83 -14.26 3.86 20.84
C GLU A 83 -13.25 4.92 21.31
N ASP A 84 -13.49 6.16 20.93
CA ASP A 84 -12.78 7.31 21.52
C ASP A 84 -13.05 7.39 23.04
N GLY A 85 -11.97 7.61 23.79
CA GLY A 85 -12.01 7.61 25.26
C GLY A 85 -12.23 6.23 25.89
N ALA A 86 -12.05 5.12 25.15
CA ALA A 86 -12.00 3.78 25.74
C ALA A 86 -10.81 3.62 26.71
N VAL A 87 -9.70 4.32 26.48
CA VAL A 87 -8.51 4.30 27.33
C VAL A 87 -8.56 5.44 28.33
N LEU A 88 -8.71 5.11 29.62
CA LEU A 88 -8.88 6.07 30.71
C LEU A 88 -7.57 6.36 31.44
N ARG A 89 -6.69 5.35 31.58
CA ARG A 89 -5.45 5.40 32.38
C ARG A 89 -5.67 5.97 33.80
N ASP A 90 -6.80 5.65 34.42
CA ASP A 90 -7.19 6.15 35.73
C ASP A 90 -6.48 5.35 36.84
N ARG A 91 -5.46 5.97 37.44
CA ARG A 91 -4.66 5.37 38.51
C ARG A 91 -5.39 5.32 39.85
N GLU A 92 -6.25 6.29 40.13
CA GLU A 92 -6.99 6.35 41.40
C GLU A 92 -8.04 5.25 41.46
N ARG A 93 -8.82 5.09 40.38
CA ARG A 93 -9.83 4.03 40.25
C ARG A 93 -9.25 2.69 39.82
N LYS A 94 -7.97 2.64 39.43
CA LYS A 94 -7.28 1.45 38.90
C LYS A 94 -7.93 0.88 37.64
N ILE A 95 -8.42 1.77 36.77
CA ILE A 95 -9.09 1.40 35.51
C ILE A 95 -8.22 1.89 34.36
N PHE A 96 -7.63 0.96 33.62
CA PHE A 96 -6.86 1.32 32.42
C PHE A 96 -7.77 1.69 31.25
N SER A 97 -8.82 0.89 31.01
CA SER A 97 -9.76 1.06 29.91
C SER A 97 -11.20 0.72 30.32
N ASP A 98 -12.19 1.36 29.69
CA ASP A 98 -13.61 1.06 29.86
C ASP A 98 -14.01 -0.13 28.97
N PRO A 99 -14.31 -1.31 29.53
CA PRO A 99 -14.67 -2.48 28.73
C PRO A 99 -15.97 -2.30 27.94
N ARG A 100 -16.84 -1.36 28.31
CA ARG A 100 -18.10 -1.08 27.58
C ARG A 100 -17.86 -0.37 26.25
N LYS A 101 -16.64 0.14 26.04
CA LYS A 101 -16.20 0.87 24.85
C LYS A 101 -15.27 0.04 23.94
N ILE A 102 -15.14 -1.26 24.23
CA ILE A 102 -14.28 -2.19 23.51
C ILE A 102 -15.16 -3.31 22.96
N HIS A 103 -15.19 -3.43 21.63
CA HIS A 103 -16.19 -4.19 20.92
C HIS A 103 -15.56 -5.25 20.02
N PRO A 104 -16.07 -6.50 20.04
CA PRO A 104 -15.70 -7.49 19.03
C PRO A 104 -16.18 -7.04 17.66
N ILE A 105 -15.33 -7.21 16.64
CA ILE A 105 -15.69 -6.79 15.28
C ILE A 105 -16.63 -7.77 14.57
N ASN A 106 -16.76 -9.01 15.09
CA ASN A 106 -17.65 -10.06 14.60
C ASN A 106 -17.67 -10.20 13.07
N HIS A 107 -16.51 -10.08 12.43
CA HIS A 107 -16.41 -10.15 10.97
C HIS A 107 -16.53 -11.61 10.53
N GLN A 108 -17.49 -11.88 9.65
CA GLN A 108 -17.58 -13.12 8.89
C GLN A 108 -17.77 -12.77 7.42
N GLY A 109 -16.77 -13.09 6.61
CA GLY A 109 -16.77 -12.88 5.17
C GLY A 109 -16.42 -14.16 4.43
N GLN A 110 -16.17 -14.02 3.13
CA GLN A 110 -15.79 -15.14 2.27
C GLN A 110 -14.37 -15.62 2.56
N PHE A 111 -13.46 -14.69 2.89
CA PHE A 111 -12.03 -14.95 3.03
C PHE A 111 -11.58 -15.00 4.50
N PHE A 112 -12.25 -14.28 5.39
CA PHE A 112 -11.84 -14.09 6.78
C PHE A 112 -13.00 -14.28 7.77
N SER A 113 -12.66 -14.88 8.91
CA SER A 113 -13.51 -14.91 10.10
C SER A 113 -12.70 -14.36 11.28
N VAL A 114 -13.10 -13.18 11.77
CA VAL A 114 -12.40 -12.46 12.85
C VAL A 114 -13.44 -12.02 13.88
N PRO A 115 -13.68 -12.81 14.93
CA PRO A 115 -14.72 -12.52 15.91
C PRO A 115 -14.29 -11.50 16.97
N GLY A 116 -12.98 -11.39 17.24
CA GLY A 116 -12.44 -10.72 18.42
C GLY A 116 -12.39 -9.20 18.37
N ILE A 117 -11.76 -8.64 19.40
CA ILE A 117 -11.43 -7.22 19.53
C ILE A 117 -10.06 -6.93 18.90
N HIS A 118 -9.75 -5.66 18.60
CA HIS A 118 -8.39 -5.26 18.29
C HIS A 118 -7.50 -5.30 19.54
N LEU A 119 -6.24 -5.71 19.38
CA LEU A 119 -5.29 -5.86 20.49
C LEU A 119 -4.67 -4.53 20.94
N CYS A 120 -4.71 -3.51 20.08
CA CYS A 120 -4.12 -2.21 20.37
C CYS A 120 -5.20 -1.18 20.70
N GLU A 121 -4.89 -0.30 21.64
CA GLU A 121 -5.66 0.92 21.83
C GLU A 121 -5.58 1.85 20.60
N PRO A 122 -6.56 2.77 20.41
CA PRO A 122 -6.54 3.75 19.34
C PRO A 122 -5.20 4.49 19.23
N SER A 123 -4.57 4.39 18.06
CA SER A 123 -3.34 5.10 17.73
C SER A 123 -3.65 6.49 17.16
N PRO A 124 -2.67 7.41 17.05
CA PRO A 124 -2.93 8.79 16.64
C PRO A 124 -3.69 8.96 15.32
N GLN A 125 -3.44 8.09 14.33
CA GLN A 125 -4.16 8.09 13.06
C GLN A 125 -5.31 7.08 13.01
N ARG A 126 -5.34 6.11 13.95
CA ARG A 126 -6.08 4.84 13.86
C ARG A 126 -5.70 4.08 12.58
N THR A 127 -6.33 4.39 11.46
CA THR A 127 -5.91 3.93 10.13
C THR A 127 -4.77 4.79 9.60
N PRO A 128 -3.62 4.21 9.23
CA PRO A 128 -2.51 4.96 8.64
C PRO A 128 -2.86 5.48 7.25
N VAL A 129 -2.11 6.47 6.75
CA VAL A 129 -2.38 7.03 5.41
C VAL A 129 -2.30 5.94 4.35
N LEU A 130 -3.34 5.79 3.55
CA LEU A 130 -3.45 4.71 2.57
C LEU A 130 -2.88 5.10 1.22
N TYR A 131 -1.85 4.38 0.80
CA TYR A 131 -1.22 4.46 -0.51
C TYR A 131 -1.61 3.26 -1.38
N GLN A 132 -1.66 3.46 -2.69
CA GLN A 132 -1.94 2.40 -3.66
C GLN A 132 -1.20 2.67 -4.99
N ALA A 133 -0.88 1.63 -5.76
CA ALA A 133 -0.12 1.75 -7.02
C ALA A 133 -0.64 0.87 -8.19
N GLY A 134 -1.87 0.37 -8.12
CA GLY A 134 -2.46 -0.52 -9.11
C GLY A 134 -2.87 0.21 -10.38
N ALA A 135 -2.26 -0.16 -11.50
CA ALA A 135 -2.52 0.46 -12.81
C ALA A 135 -3.69 -0.17 -13.60
N SER A 136 -4.11 -1.39 -13.25
CA SER A 136 -5.21 -2.10 -13.93
C SER A 136 -6.58 -1.42 -13.68
N SER A 137 -7.60 -1.71 -14.49
CA SER A 137 -8.93 -1.12 -14.30
C SER A 137 -9.50 -1.43 -12.91
N ARG A 138 -9.40 -2.69 -12.46
CA ARG A 138 -9.78 -3.11 -11.11
C ARG A 138 -8.92 -2.45 -10.03
N GLY A 139 -7.61 -2.33 -10.27
CA GLY A 139 -6.69 -1.65 -9.36
C GLY A 139 -7.00 -0.17 -9.17
N LYS A 140 -7.35 0.55 -10.24
CA LYS A 140 -7.79 1.94 -10.15
C LYS A 140 -9.15 2.07 -9.44
N GLN A 141 -10.05 1.11 -9.63
CA GLN A 141 -11.32 1.10 -8.90
C GLN A 141 -11.10 0.90 -7.40
N PHE A 142 -10.24 -0.04 -7.04
CA PHE A 142 -9.82 -0.28 -5.66
C PHE A 142 -9.16 0.97 -5.05
N ALA A 143 -8.23 1.60 -5.78
CA ALA A 143 -7.60 2.84 -5.36
C ALA A 143 -8.61 3.97 -5.13
N ALA A 144 -9.58 4.11 -6.04
CA ALA A 144 -10.63 5.11 -5.93
C ALA A 144 -11.49 4.91 -4.67
N GLY A 145 -11.77 3.67 -4.27
CA GLY A 145 -12.51 3.36 -3.04
C GLY A 145 -11.73 3.62 -1.75
N HIS A 146 -10.42 3.38 -1.75
CA HIS A 146 -9.64 3.28 -0.49
C HIS A 146 -8.49 4.28 -0.35
N ALA A 147 -7.78 4.61 -1.43
CA ALA A 147 -6.52 5.32 -1.34
C ALA A 147 -6.71 6.79 -1.01
N GLU A 148 -5.84 7.32 -0.16
CA GLU A 148 -5.63 8.76 0.04
C GLU A 148 -4.50 9.25 -0.87
N CYS A 149 -3.59 8.35 -1.25
CA CYS A 149 -2.45 8.63 -2.10
C CYS A 149 -2.31 7.54 -3.19
N VAL A 150 -2.10 7.92 -4.45
CA VAL A 150 -1.89 6.97 -5.56
C VAL A 150 -0.57 7.24 -6.27
N PHE A 151 0.28 6.21 -6.34
CA PHE A 151 1.50 6.22 -7.13
C PHE A 151 1.20 5.84 -8.59
N VAL A 152 1.69 6.65 -9.51
CA VAL A 152 1.57 6.43 -10.96
C VAL A 152 2.92 6.58 -11.65
N ALA A 153 3.10 5.94 -12.80
CA ALA A 153 4.32 6.02 -13.60
C ALA A 153 3.98 6.43 -15.04
N ALA A 154 3.38 7.62 -15.20
CA ALA A 154 3.03 8.14 -16.52
C ALA A 154 4.25 8.81 -17.17
N PRO A 155 4.64 8.41 -18.40
CA PRO A 155 5.87 8.89 -19.04
C PRO A 155 5.74 10.28 -19.68
N SER A 156 4.53 10.86 -19.69
CA SER A 156 4.31 12.20 -20.24
C SER A 156 3.19 12.93 -19.51
N LYS A 157 3.21 14.27 -19.56
CA LYS A 157 2.16 15.12 -18.98
C LYS A 157 0.77 14.81 -19.54
N VAL A 158 0.69 14.48 -20.83
CA VAL A 158 -0.59 14.15 -21.50
C VAL A 158 -1.17 12.85 -20.95
N LEU A 159 -0.35 11.81 -20.79
CA LEU A 159 -0.79 10.54 -20.21
C LEU A 159 -1.11 10.69 -18.72
N LEU A 160 -0.28 11.44 -17.97
CA LEU A 160 -0.53 11.73 -16.56
C LEU A 160 -1.89 12.41 -16.36
N LYS A 161 -2.21 13.43 -17.18
CA LYS A 161 -3.51 14.12 -17.12
C LYS A 161 -4.69 13.15 -17.31
N LYS A 162 -4.58 12.21 -18.25
CA LYS A 162 -5.61 11.18 -18.49
C LYS A 162 -5.76 10.25 -17.29
N THR A 163 -4.65 9.77 -16.72
CA THR A 163 -4.66 8.87 -15.56
C THR A 163 -5.25 9.56 -14.32
N VAL A 164 -4.85 10.81 -14.05
CA VAL A 164 -5.40 11.60 -12.93
C VAL A 164 -6.91 11.80 -13.09
N ALA A 165 -7.38 12.15 -14.29
CA ALA A 165 -8.80 12.33 -14.56
C ALA A 165 -9.61 11.05 -14.35
N ASP A 166 -9.09 9.89 -14.79
CA ASP A 166 -9.75 8.59 -14.61
C ASP A 166 -9.87 8.20 -13.13
N ILE A 167 -8.79 8.35 -12.33
CA ILE A 167 -8.82 8.06 -10.89
C ILE A 167 -9.83 8.98 -10.18
N ARG A 168 -9.81 10.27 -10.48
CA ARG A 168 -10.72 11.26 -9.90
C ARG A 168 -12.19 10.98 -10.23
N ARG A 169 -12.47 10.61 -11.48
CA ARG A 169 -13.82 10.19 -11.91
C ARG A 169 -14.30 8.99 -11.09
N ARG A 170 -13.46 7.95 -10.97
CA ARG A 170 -13.79 6.75 -10.19
C ARG A 170 -13.99 7.04 -8.70
N ALA A 171 -13.25 7.99 -8.14
CA ALA A 171 -13.43 8.42 -6.76
C ALA A 171 -14.79 9.08 -6.54
N ALA A 172 -15.23 9.96 -7.46
CA ALA A 172 -16.58 10.51 -7.46
C ALA A 172 -17.66 9.42 -7.59
N GLU A 173 -17.46 8.45 -8.49
CA GLU A 173 -18.37 7.30 -8.67
C GLU A 173 -18.46 6.43 -7.41
N ALA A 174 -17.39 6.37 -6.61
CA ALA A 174 -17.35 5.72 -5.30
C ALA A 174 -17.88 6.59 -4.15
N GLY A 175 -18.43 7.78 -4.45
CA GLY A 175 -19.01 8.69 -3.45
C GLY A 175 -17.99 9.50 -2.64
N ARG A 176 -16.72 9.55 -3.08
CA ARG A 176 -15.65 10.33 -2.43
C ARG A 176 -15.43 11.65 -3.15
N ASP A 177 -14.90 12.64 -2.43
CA ASP A 177 -14.35 13.84 -3.06
C ASP A 177 -13.19 13.46 -3.99
N PRO A 178 -13.27 13.75 -5.31
CA PRO A 178 -12.17 13.48 -6.25
C PRO A 178 -10.83 14.13 -5.87
N HIS A 179 -10.84 15.19 -5.06
CA HIS A 179 -9.64 15.87 -4.60
C HIS A 179 -9.08 15.31 -3.28
N SER A 180 -9.77 14.37 -2.64
CA SER A 180 -9.26 13.64 -1.46
C SER A 180 -8.11 12.67 -1.77
N ILE A 181 -7.83 12.43 -3.05
CA ILE A 181 -6.74 11.55 -3.49
C ILE A 181 -5.57 12.37 -4.05
N LEU A 182 -4.43 12.29 -3.38
CA LEU A 182 -3.17 12.85 -3.84
C LEU A 182 -2.50 11.91 -4.85
N ILE A 183 -2.03 12.45 -5.97
CA ILE A 183 -1.40 11.67 -7.04
C ILE A 183 0.10 11.97 -7.08
N PHE A 184 0.91 10.92 -6.99
CA PHE A 184 2.37 10.98 -7.03
C PHE A 184 2.88 10.30 -8.29
N ASN A 185 3.51 11.05 -9.20
CA ASN A 185 4.11 10.48 -10.41
C ASN A 185 5.58 10.13 -10.15
N LEU A 186 6.00 8.91 -10.51
CA LEU A 186 7.39 8.48 -10.48
C LEU A 186 8.22 9.41 -11.37
N GLN A 187 9.29 9.98 -10.81
CA GLN A 187 10.24 10.84 -11.51
C GLN A 187 11.65 10.51 -11.03
N THR A 188 12.60 10.49 -11.97
CA THR A 188 14.03 10.42 -11.68
C THR A 188 14.64 11.75 -12.08
N VAL A 189 15.24 12.46 -11.11
CA VAL A 189 15.79 13.81 -11.33
C VAL A 189 17.31 13.76 -11.13
N ILE A 190 18.06 14.20 -12.13
CA ILE A 190 19.52 14.35 -12.07
C ILE A 190 19.82 15.85 -12.13
N VAL A 191 20.50 16.37 -11.12
CA VAL A 191 20.75 17.81 -10.95
C VAL A 191 22.25 18.13 -10.91
N GLY A 192 22.61 19.33 -11.37
CA GLY A 192 23.94 19.93 -11.28
C GLY A 192 23.79 21.46 -11.17
N ASP A 193 24.86 22.16 -10.80
CA ASP A 193 24.81 23.62 -10.66
C ASP A 193 24.67 24.29 -12.04
N THR A 194 25.01 23.56 -13.11
CA THR A 194 24.74 23.90 -14.51
C THR A 194 24.19 22.70 -15.27
N ASP A 195 23.51 22.96 -16.40
CA ASP A 195 23.03 21.92 -17.32
C ASP A 195 24.16 21.00 -17.79
N ARG A 196 25.36 21.56 -18.01
CA ARG A 196 26.55 20.80 -18.42
C ARG A 196 26.93 19.77 -17.36
N GLU A 197 26.87 20.12 -16.09
CA GLU A 197 27.19 19.21 -14.99
C GLU A 197 26.12 18.13 -14.81
N ALA A 198 24.84 18.49 -14.89
CA ALA A 198 23.75 17.52 -14.85
C ALA A 198 23.88 16.48 -15.99
N GLN A 199 24.20 16.96 -17.20
CA GLN A 199 24.43 16.09 -18.36
C GLN A 199 25.67 15.21 -18.18
N ALA A 200 26.77 15.74 -17.64
CA ALA A 200 27.97 14.96 -17.35
C ALA A 200 27.69 13.84 -16.34
N LYS A 201 26.97 14.13 -15.23
CA LYS A 201 26.53 13.12 -14.26
C LYS A 201 25.65 12.05 -14.89
N TRP A 202 24.71 12.43 -15.76
CA TRP A 202 23.88 11.45 -16.48
C TRP A 202 24.70 10.53 -17.38
N GLN A 203 25.67 11.08 -18.12
CA GLN A 203 26.55 10.27 -18.98
C GLN A 203 27.40 9.31 -18.16
N GLU A 204 27.92 9.75 -17.00
CA GLU A 204 28.65 8.90 -16.07
C GLU A 204 27.77 7.77 -15.55
N TYR A 205 26.57 8.07 -15.01
CA TYR A 205 25.65 7.04 -14.49
C TYR A 205 25.28 6.01 -15.55
N LYS A 206 25.11 6.45 -16.79
CA LYS A 206 24.80 5.58 -17.92
C LYS A 206 25.88 4.53 -18.18
N GLN A 207 27.15 4.79 -17.84
CA GLN A 207 28.24 3.82 -17.99
C GLN A 207 28.10 2.62 -17.04
N TYR A 208 27.38 2.78 -15.94
CA TYR A 208 27.16 1.74 -14.92
C TYR A 208 25.85 0.97 -15.09
N VAL A 209 25.07 1.24 -16.14
CA VAL A 209 23.79 0.57 -16.36
C VAL A 209 24.01 -0.89 -16.74
N SER A 210 23.41 -1.80 -15.96
CA SER A 210 23.30 -3.21 -16.33
C SER A 210 22.03 -3.44 -17.16
N TYR A 211 22.19 -3.74 -18.45
CA TYR A 211 21.07 -4.08 -19.33
C TYR A 211 20.39 -5.39 -18.91
N GLU A 212 21.17 -6.39 -18.48
CA GLU A 212 20.62 -7.65 -17.96
C GLU A 212 19.79 -7.40 -16.69
N GLY A 213 20.27 -6.56 -15.78
CA GLY A 213 19.53 -6.17 -14.59
C GLY A 213 18.22 -5.45 -14.92
N ALA A 214 18.24 -4.54 -15.91
CA ALA A 214 17.04 -3.87 -16.38
C ALA A 214 16.03 -4.84 -17.02
N LEU A 215 16.50 -5.80 -17.83
CA LEU A 215 15.64 -6.83 -18.42
C LEU A 215 15.06 -7.76 -17.38
N ALA A 216 15.84 -8.14 -16.36
CA ALA A 216 15.35 -8.94 -15.24
C ALA A 216 14.22 -8.21 -14.50
N LEU A 217 14.38 -6.91 -14.22
CA LEU A 217 13.32 -6.08 -13.63
C LEU A 217 12.05 -6.05 -14.52
N LEU A 218 12.20 -5.79 -15.81
CA LEU A 218 11.08 -5.72 -16.75
C LEU A 218 10.35 -7.06 -16.89
N SER A 219 11.08 -8.18 -16.88
CA SER A 219 10.47 -9.51 -16.95
C SER A 219 9.55 -9.81 -15.76
N GLY A 220 9.85 -9.27 -14.57
CA GLY A 220 8.99 -9.38 -13.40
C GLY A 220 7.74 -8.52 -13.50
N LEU A 221 7.82 -7.35 -14.14
CA LEU A 221 6.72 -6.40 -14.27
C LEU A 221 5.72 -6.78 -15.37
N ASP A 222 6.22 -7.26 -16.51
CA ASP A 222 5.40 -7.46 -17.72
C ASP A 222 4.93 -8.91 -17.93
N GLY A 223 5.39 -9.88 -17.12
CA GLY A 223 5.02 -11.29 -17.26
C GLY A 223 5.41 -11.86 -18.62
N ASP A 224 6.50 -12.63 -18.66
CA ASP A 224 6.91 -13.49 -19.80
C ASP A 224 7.34 -12.82 -21.12
N ARG A 225 7.18 -11.51 -21.35
CA ARG A 225 7.60 -10.91 -22.63
C ARG A 225 9.12 -10.82 -22.87
N PHE A 226 9.93 -10.77 -21.82
CA PHE A 226 11.39 -10.58 -21.93
C PHE A 226 12.23 -11.77 -21.46
N SER A 227 11.60 -12.83 -20.93
CA SER A 227 12.32 -14.03 -20.46
C SER A 227 13.07 -14.73 -21.60
N ALA A 228 12.51 -14.71 -22.82
CA ALA A 228 13.15 -15.24 -24.02
C ALA A 228 14.34 -14.40 -24.54
N SER A 229 14.47 -13.14 -24.12
CA SER A 229 15.58 -12.26 -24.49
C SER A 229 16.78 -12.45 -23.55
N ILE A 230 16.54 -12.79 -22.28
CA ILE A 230 17.59 -13.07 -21.29
C ILE A 230 18.33 -14.38 -21.62
N SER A 231 17.63 -15.39 -22.16
CA SER A 231 18.26 -16.66 -22.56
C SER A 231 19.16 -16.55 -23.80
N ARG A 232 19.08 -15.47 -24.59
CA ARG A 232 19.92 -15.24 -25.78
C ARG A 232 21.19 -14.43 -25.53
N ILE A 233 21.36 -13.87 -24.33
CA ILE A 233 22.58 -13.11 -23.96
C ILE A 233 23.63 -14.03 -23.31
N ARG A 234 23.22 -15.23 -22.85
CA ARG A 234 24.12 -16.32 -22.46
C ARG A 234 24.26 -17.35 -23.59
N CYS A 235 24.99 -16.98 -24.66
CA CYS A 235 25.83 -17.83 -25.51
C CYS A 235 26.50 -16.98 -26.58
#